data_AF-A0A7J2TNM6-F1
#
_entry.id   AF-A0A7J2TNM6-F1
#
_cell.length_a   1.000
_cell.length_b   1.000
_cell.length_c   1.000
_cell.angle_alpha   90.00
_cell.angle_beta   90.00
_cell.angle_gamma   90.00
#
_symmetry.space_group_name_H-M   'P 1'
#
loop_
_entity.id
_entity.type
_entity.pdbx_description
1 polymer ?
#
loop_
_entity_poly.entity_id
_entity_poly.type
_entity_poly.pdbx_seq_one_letter_code
_entity_poly.pdbx_strand_id
1 'polypeptide(L)'
;MSHASSHVNHRVMFLTDILLILVGMLSAATVSAAVEYYRQLRRVQKEYEKAREVVEDIILSFNRQLKQEEGKLETVAYRVHSISSKSDNALSKAEEVDKQLHMLEAKLSGVVEDKSRMLARLEEVDRKLRDVVASHKTLNTKVSTIEEQAHRITAIPETKVEAVIPIKRDKVMAPLTDTEIAVLEMLAMEGSKTAPEIKERVKLSREHTARLMKKLYEEGYLERDTNKIPFRYSVKKEMEKLLKKTESETA
;
A
#
# COMPACT_ATOMS: atom_id res chain seq x y z
N MET A 1 -144.46 13.55 21.83
CA MET A 1 -143.13 12.97 21.54
C MET A 1 -142.35 13.67 20.42
N SER A 2 -142.94 14.59 19.63
CA SER A 2 -142.23 15.22 18.48
C SER A 2 -141.37 16.46 18.84
N HIS A 3 -141.80 17.29 19.81
CA HIS A 3 -141.07 18.53 20.18
C HIS A 3 -139.72 18.33 20.87
N ALA A 4 -139.48 17.16 21.51
CA ALA A 4 -138.20 16.85 22.13
C ALA A 4 -137.11 16.48 21.11
N SER A 5 -137.50 16.04 19.90
CA SER A 5 -136.57 15.52 18.88
C SER A 5 -135.87 16.64 18.09
N SER A 6 -136.55 17.76 17.79
CA SER A 6 -135.92 18.87 17.04
C SER A 6 -134.89 19.65 17.88
N HIS A 7 -135.13 19.79 19.18
CA HIS A 7 -134.19 20.44 20.10
C HIS A 7 -132.92 19.61 20.32
N VAL A 8 -133.03 18.28 20.25
CA VAL A 8 -131.89 17.35 20.30
C VAL A 8 -131.08 17.43 19.02
N ASN A 9 -131.72 17.44 17.84
CA ASN A 9 -131.02 17.54 16.56
C ASN A 9 -130.23 18.84 16.39
N HIS A 10 -130.77 19.99 16.82
CA HIS A 10 -130.02 21.25 16.80
C HIS A 10 -128.81 21.26 17.72
N ARG A 11 -128.92 20.63 18.90
CA ARG A 11 -127.78 20.49 19.83
C ARG A 11 -126.71 19.55 19.29
N VAL A 12 -127.12 18.46 18.63
CA VAL A 12 -126.19 17.51 17.98
C VAL A 12 -125.46 18.18 16.81
N MET A 13 -126.17 18.93 15.96
CA MET A 13 -125.58 19.66 14.84
C MET A 13 -124.56 20.72 15.30
N PHE A 14 -124.88 21.47 16.35
CA PHE A 14 -123.95 22.45 16.92
C PHE A 14 -122.70 21.79 17.54
N LEU A 15 -122.85 20.62 18.16
CA LEU A 15 -121.73 19.86 18.73
C LEU A 15 -120.80 19.31 17.64
N THR A 16 -121.34 18.87 16.49
CA THR A 16 -120.55 18.39 15.36
C THR A 16 -119.75 19.51 14.69
N ASP A 17 -120.32 20.71 14.59
CA ASP A 17 -119.61 21.87 14.03
C ASP A 17 -118.43 22.29 14.92
N ILE A 18 -118.61 22.29 16.25
CA ILE A 18 -117.52 22.55 17.21
C ILE A 18 -116.43 21.49 17.11
N LEU A 19 -116.80 20.20 17.04
CA LEU A 19 -115.85 19.11 16.90
C LEU A 19 -115.03 19.24 15.61
N LEU A 20 -115.67 19.61 14.51
CA LEU A 20 -115.03 19.78 13.21
C LEU A 20 -114.04 20.95 13.22
N ILE A 21 -114.38 22.06 13.89
CA ILE A 21 -113.45 23.19 14.10
C ILE A 21 -112.25 22.76 14.96
N LEU A 22 -112.46 22.00 16.03
CA LEU A 22 -111.39 21.51 16.91
C LEU A 22 -110.44 20.56 16.16
N VAL A 23 -110.97 19.63 15.37
CA VAL A 23 -110.17 18.74 14.53
C VAL A 23 -109.39 19.55 13.49
N GLY A 24 -110.03 20.53 12.85
CA GLY A 24 -109.36 21.43 11.90
C GLY A 24 -108.20 22.21 12.53
N MET A 25 -108.39 22.74 13.73
CA MET A 25 -107.34 23.45 14.48
C MET A 25 -106.19 22.51 14.87
N LEU A 26 -106.51 21.30 15.32
CA LEU A 26 -105.51 20.28 15.66
C LEU A 26 -104.72 19.84 14.43
N SER A 27 -105.38 19.60 13.30
CA SER A 27 -104.74 19.27 12.01
C SER A 27 -103.85 20.42 11.51
N ALA A 28 -104.29 21.67 11.65
CA ALA A 28 -103.47 22.83 11.29
C ALA A 28 -102.22 22.94 12.17
N ALA A 29 -102.34 22.67 13.47
CA ALA A 29 -101.22 22.65 14.40
C ALA A 29 -100.22 21.53 14.07
N THR A 30 -100.70 20.33 13.75
CA THR A 30 -99.81 19.20 13.38
C THR A 30 -99.11 19.43 12.05
N VAL A 31 -99.79 19.98 11.03
CA VAL A 31 -99.17 20.34 9.76
C VAL A 31 -98.13 21.44 9.95
N SER A 32 -98.44 22.46 10.77
CA SER A 32 -97.48 23.54 11.07
C SER A 32 -96.23 23.01 11.75
N ALA A 33 -96.39 22.16 12.78
CA ALA A 33 -95.27 21.50 13.44
C ALA A 33 -94.47 20.62 12.46
N ALA A 34 -95.14 19.84 11.61
CA ALA A 34 -94.47 19.01 10.60
C ALA A 34 -93.65 19.84 9.59
N VAL A 35 -94.17 21.00 9.17
CA VAL A 35 -93.46 21.94 8.29
C VAL A 35 -92.25 22.55 8.99
N GLU A 36 -92.36 22.91 10.27
CA GLU A 36 -91.23 23.41 11.06
C GLU A 36 -90.14 22.36 11.22
N TYR A 37 -90.49 21.13 11.60
CA TYR A 37 -89.56 20.01 11.69
C TYR A 37 -88.89 19.73 10.34
N TYR A 38 -89.64 19.74 9.25
CA TYR A 38 -89.09 19.54 7.91
C TYR A 38 -88.09 20.63 7.52
N ARG A 39 -88.41 21.89 7.82
CA ARG A 39 -87.49 23.02 7.61
C ARG A 39 -86.23 22.89 8.45
N GLN A 40 -86.36 22.47 9.71
CA GLN A 40 -85.22 22.31 10.61
C GLN A 40 -84.31 21.16 10.16
N LEU A 41 -84.89 20.02 9.77
CA LEU A 41 -84.14 18.88 9.24
C LEU A 41 -83.36 19.24 7.98
N ARG A 42 -83.97 19.98 7.04
CA ARG A 42 -83.27 20.48 5.84
C ARG A 42 -82.12 21.44 6.18
N ARG A 43 -82.25 22.28 7.22
CA ARG A 43 -81.17 23.18 7.66
C ARG A 43 -79.99 22.37 8.20
N VAL A 44 -80.26 21.42 9.09
CA VAL A 44 -79.24 20.55 9.68
C VAL A 44 -78.54 19.70 8.61
N GLN A 45 -79.28 19.15 7.65
CA GLN A 45 -78.69 18.41 6.53
C GLN A 45 -77.73 19.27 5.70
N LYS A 46 -78.08 20.54 5.47
CA LYS A 46 -77.22 21.47 4.73
C LYS A 46 -75.94 21.82 5.51
N GLU A 47 -76.02 21.97 6.82
CA GLU A 47 -74.86 22.19 7.67
C GLU A 47 -73.98 20.93 7.78
N TYR A 48 -74.61 19.75 7.83
CA TYR A 48 -73.92 18.47 7.83
C TYR A 48 -73.14 18.23 6.53
N GLU A 49 -73.74 18.47 5.36
CA GLU A 49 -73.05 18.30 4.08
C GLU A 49 -71.85 19.24 3.95
N LYS A 50 -71.97 20.49 4.41
CA LYS A 50 -70.83 21.41 4.46
C LYS A 50 -69.71 20.91 5.38
N ALA A 51 -70.07 20.43 6.57
CA ALA A 51 -69.09 19.89 7.51
C ALA A 51 -68.43 18.61 6.96
N ARG A 52 -69.22 17.77 6.28
CA ARG A 52 -68.76 16.54 5.64
C ARG A 52 -67.75 16.83 4.53
N GLU A 53 -68.02 17.80 3.67
CA GLU A 53 -67.09 18.24 2.61
C GLU A 53 -65.74 18.68 3.20
N VAL A 54 -65.76 19.52 4.24
CA VAL A 54 -64.53 19.96 4.93
C VAL A 54 -63.78 18.79 5.56
N VAL A 55 -64.49 17.86 6.20
CA VAL A 55 -63.86 16.67 6.81
C VAL A 55 -63.30 15.73 5.75
N GLU A 56 -64.00 15.56 4.63
CA GLU A 56 -63.54 14.76 3.49
C GLU A 56 -62.25 15.34 2.92
N ASP A 57 -62.18 16.65 2.71
CA ASP A 57 -60.97 17.34 2.28
C ASP A 57 -59.81 17.16 3.26
N ILE A 58 -60.07 17.26 4.56
CA ILE A 58 -59.07 17.03 5.60
C ILE A 58 -58.55 15.59 5.53
N ILE A 59 -59.44 14.60 5.44
CA ILE A 59 -59.08 13.17 5.36
C ILE A 59 -58.24 12.90 4.10
N LEU A 60 -58.65 13.45 2.95
CA LEU A 60 -57.91 13.31 1.69
C LEU A 60 -56.52 13.95 1.79
N SER A 61 -56.41 15.12 2.42
CA SER A 61 -55.13 15.79 2.64
C SER A 61 -54.20 15.00 3.58
N PHE A 62 -54.74 14.43 4.66
CA PHE A 62 -54.01 13.59 5.60
C PHE A 62 -53.52 12.31 4.94
N ASN A 63 -54.36 11.64 4.15
CA ASN A 63 -53.96 10.44 3.42
C ASN A 63 -52.83 10.77 2.42
N ARG A 64 -52.93 11.92 1.72
CA ARG A 64 -51.87 12.39 0.83
C ARG A 64 -50.56 12.67 1.61
N GLN A 65 -50.65 13.31 2.76
CA GLN A 65 -49.49 13.58 3.62
C GLN A 65 -48.86 12.29 4.15
N LEU A 66 -49.66 11.34 4.63
CA LEU A 66 -49.19 10.04 5.11
C LEU A 66 -48.44 9.29 4.01
N LYS A 67 -48.98 9.26 2.79
CA LYS A 67 -48.30 8.64 1.64
C LYS A 67 -46.98 9.35 1.28
N GLN A 68 -46.94 10.67 1.41
CA GLN A 68 -45.71 11.44 1.18
C GLN A 68 -44.67 11.18 2.28
N GLU A 69 -45.09 11.10 3.54
CA GLU A 69 -44.21 10.78 4.67
C GLU A 69 -43.72 9.33 4.62
N GLU A 70 -44.54 8.37 4.18
CA GLU A 70 -44.13 6.98 3.94
C GLU A 70 -42.99 6.91 2.92
N GLY A 71 -43.11 7.62 1.79
CA GLY A 71 -42.04 7.69 0.79
C GLY A 71 -40.77 8.35 1.34
N LYS A 72 -40.88 9.41 2.14
CA LYS A 72 -39.71 10.01 2.83
C LYS A 72 -39.07 9.00 3.80
N LEU A 73 -39.88 8.29 4.57
CA LEU A 73 -39.41 7.28 5.51
C LEU A 73 -38.66 6.15 4.80
N GLU A 74 -39.14 5.72 3.63
CA GLU A 74 -38.44 4.74 2.79
C GLU A 74 -37.06 5.25 2.34
N THR A 75 -36.96 6.52 1.90
CA THR A 75 -35.66 7.10 1.54
C THR A 75 -34.71 7.23 2.74
N VAL A 76 -35.24 7.54 3.92
CA VAL A 76 -34.45 7.59 5.15
C VAL A 76 -33.99 6.19 5.52
N ALA A 77 -34.87 5.19 5.48
CA ALA A 77 -34.53 3.79 5.73
C ALA A 77 -33.44 3.30 4.78
N TYR A 78 -33.54 3.61 3.47
CA TYR A 78 -32.51 3.29 2.49
C TYR A 78 -31.17 3.96 2.82
N ARG A 79 -31.18 5.26 3.15
CA ARG A 79 -29.96 6.00 3.55
C ARG A 79 -29.34 5.40 4.80
N VAL A 80 -30.13 5.10 5.83
CA VAL A 80 -29.69 4.44 7.07
C VAL A 80 -29.06 3.08 6.77
N HIS A 81 -29.71 2.24 5.96
CA HIS A 81 -29.13 0.94 5.57
C HIS A 81 -27.81 1.09 4.80
N SER A 82 -27.72 2.06 3.88
CA SER A 82 -26.48 2.29 3.12
C SER A 82 -25.34 2.84 3.98
N ILE A 83 -25.66 3.66 4.99
CA ILE A 83 -24.67 4.17 5.95
C ILE A 83 -24.23 3.05 6.89
N SER A 84 -25.17 2.25 7.37
CA SER A 84 -24.89 1.07 8.21
C SER A 84 -23.93 0.12 7.50
N SER A 85 -24.22 -0.27 6.25
CA SER A 85 -23.36 -1.19 5.51
C SER A 85 -21.97 -0.61 5.23
N LYS A 86 -21.86 0.70 4.96
CA LYS A 86 -20.55 1.37 4.84
C LYS A 86 -19.82 1.41 6.18
N SER A 87 -20.53 1.63 7.27
CA SER A 87 -20.00 1.62 8.63
C SER A 87 -19.47 0.23 9.02
N ASP A 88 -20.23 -0.83 8.76
CA ASP A 88 -19.81 -2.23 9.03
C ASP A 88 -18.57 -2.61 8.22
N ASN A 89 -18.51 -2.18 6.96
CA ASN A 89 -17.33 -2.35 6.10
C ASN A 89 -16.12 -1.53 6.60
N ALA A 90 -16.33 -0.35 7.16
CA ALA A 90 -15.27 0.45 7.76
C ALA A 90 -14.77 -0.18 9.07
N LEU A 91 -15.68 -0.70 9.90
CA LEU A 91 -15.37 -1.36 11.15
C LEU A 91 -14.55 -2.63 10.94
N SER A 92 -14.97 -3.49 10.01
CA SER A 92 -14.20 -4.70 9.65
C SER A 92 -12.80 -4.40 9.11
N LYS A 93 -12.63 -3.33 8.32
CA LYS A 93 -11.30 -2.87 7.90
C LYS A 93 -10.48 -2.34 9.08
N ALA A 94 -11.10 -1.64 10.02
CA ALA A 94 -10.43 -1.15 11.21
C ALA A 94 -9.95 -2.31 12.10
N GLU A 95 -10.77 -3.35 12.29
CA GLU A 95 -10.39 -4.57 13.02
C GLU A 95 -9.21 -5.29 12.35
N GLU A 96 -9.16 -5.34 11.01
CA GLU A 96 -8.02 -5.92 10.28
C GLU A 96 -6.74 -5.10 10.50
N VAL A 97 -6.83 -3.76 10.47
CA VAL A 97 -5.69 -2.88 10.77
C VAL A 97 -5.23 -3.07 12.22
N ASP A 98 -6.16 -3.20 13.17
CA ASP A 98 -5.86 -3.43 14.58
C ASP A 98 -5.09 -4.75 14.78
N LYS A 99 -5.53 -5.83 14.14
CA LYS A 99 -4.80 -7.12 14.11
C LYS A 99 -3.39 -6.96 13.53
N GLN A 100 -3.24 -6.21 12.45
CA GLN A 100 -1.94 -5.95 11.83
C GLN A 100 -1.03 -5.12 12.74
N LEU A 101 -1.57 -4.14 13.46
CA LEU A 101 -0.85 -3.34 14.44
C LEU A 101 -0.37 -4.21 15.60
N HIS A 102 -1.20 -5.09 16.15
CA HIS A 102 -0.78 -6.03 17.19
C HIS A 102 0.31 -6.99 16.72
N MET A 103 0.23 -7.50 15.48
CA MET A 103 1.32 -8.29 14.91
C MET A 103 2.61 -7.48 14.74
N LEU A 104 2.49 -6.22 14.31
CA LEU A 104 3.64 -5.32 14.15
C LEU A 104 4.26 -4.97 15.51
N GLU A 105 3.44 -4.76 16.53
CA GLU A 105 3.86 -4.52 17.91
C GLU A 105 4.64 -5.71 18.46
N ALA A 106 4.15 -6.94 18.26
CA ALA A 106 4.87 -8.15 18.63
C ALA A 106 6.19 -8.34 17.86
N LYS A 107 6.25 -7.94 16.58
CA LYS A 107 7.50 -7.92 15.83
C LYS A 107 8.46 -6.85 16.34
N LEU A 108 7.95 -5.68 16.70
CA LEU A 108 8.75 -4.56 17.20
C LEU A 108 9.35 -4.91 18.57
N SER A 109 8.58 -5.56 19.47
CA SER A 109 9.12 -6.04 20.75
C SER A 109 10.24 -7.04 20.54
N GLY A 110 10.09 -7.99 19.60
CA GLY A 110 11.16 -8.91 19.20
C GLY A 110 12.41 -8.18 18.70
N VAL A 111 12.24 -7.18 17.83
CA VAL A 111 13.37 -6.37 17.33
C VAL A 111 14.06 -5.56 18.45
N VAL A 112 13.30 -5.05 19.42
CA VAL A 112 13.85 -4.34 20.58
C VAL A 112 14.66 -5.30 21.46
N GLU A 113 14.19 -6.54 21.68
CA GLU A 113 14.93 -7.58 22.37
C GLU A 113 16.19 -8.02 21.62
N ASP A 114 16.12 -8.13 20.29
CA ASP A 114 17.29 -8.48 19.48
C ASP A 114 18.32 -7.35 19.51
N LYS A 115 17.87 -6.09 19.48
CA LYS A 115 18.74 -4.92 19.62
C LYS A 115 19.47 -4.93 20.97
N SER A 116 18.79 -5.23 22.07
CA SER A 116 19.43 -5.30 23.40
C SER A 116 20.44 -6.45 23.48
N ARG A 117 20.11 -7.62 22.91
CA ARG A 117 21.06 -8.75 22.79
C ARG A 117 22.28 -8.38 21.94
N MET A 118 22.09 -7.66 20.83
CA MET A 118 23.19 -7.20 19.98
C MET A 118 24.10 -6.21 20.72
N LEU A 119 23.53 -5.27 21.48
CA LEU A 119 24.31 -4.33 22.29
C LEU A 119 25.18 -5.06 23.32
N ALA A 120 24.62 -6.05 24.02
CA ALA A 120 25.38 -6.86 24.98
C ALA A 120 26.52 -7.65 24.30
N ARG A 121 26.28 -8.23 23.12
CA ARG A 121 27.33 -8.92 22.35
C ARG A 121 28.41 -7.98 21.85
N LEU A 122 28.05 -6.77 21.43
CA LEU A 122 29.00 -5.76 20.98
C LEU A 122 29.93 -5.34 22.11
N GLU A 123 29.40 -5.17 23.32
CA GLU A 123 30.17 -4.86 24.52
C GLU A 123 31.13 -6.01 24.89
N GLU A 124 30.71 -7.26 24.74
CA GLU A 124 31.57 -8.43 24.92
C GLU A 124 32.72 -8.46 23.89
N VAL A 125 32.42 -8.17 22.62
CA VAL A 125 33.44 -8.11 21.55
C VAL A 125 34.42 -6.97 21.81
N ASP A 126 33.96 -5.79 22.20
CA ASP A 126 34.81 -4.64 22.54
C ASP A 126 35.75 -4.98 23.71
N ARG A 127 35.25 -5.71 24.72
CA ARG A 127 36.09 -6.23 25.81
C ARG A 127 37.17 -7.20 25.29
N LYS A 128 36.79 -8.20 24.48
CA LYS A 128 37.75 -9.16 23.91
C LYS A 128 38.78 -8.46 23.01
N LEU A 129 38.37 -7.45 22.25
CA LEU A 129 39.26 -6.66 21.40
C LEU A 129 40.30 -5.92 22.25
N ARG A 130 39.89 -5.28 23.36
CA ARG A 130 40.83 -4.65 24.30
C ARG A 130 41.86 -5.64 24.84
N ASP A 131 41.43 -6.84 25.22
CA ASP A 131 42.32 -7.90 25.72
C ASP A 131 43.32 -8.36 24.63
N VAL A 132 42.85 -8.52 23.38
CA VAL A 132 43.70 -8.86 22.23
C VAL A 132 44.69 -7.74 21.91
N VAL A 133 44.26 -6.48 21.92
CA VAL A 133 45.15 -5.32 21.69
C VAL A 133 46.21 -5.24 22.79
N ALA A 134 45.83 -5.46 24.05
CA ALA A 134 46.76 -5.49 25.17
C ALA A 134 47.79 -6.61 25.00
N SER A 135 47.35 -7.84 24.74
CA SER A 135 48.24 -8.99 24.53
C SER A 135 49.14 -8.84 23.30
N HIS A 136 48.64 -8.27 22.19
CA HIS A 136 49.44 -7.95 21.02
C HIS A 136 50.52 -6.90 21.33
N LYS A 137 50.19 -5.86 22.11
CA LYS A 137 51.17 -4.88 22.59
C LYS A 137 52.28 -5.55 23.40
N THR A 138 51.93 -6.46 24.32
CA THR A 138 52.92 -7.22 25.10
C THR A 138 53.78 -8.13 24.21
N LEU A 139 53.16 -8.84 23.26
CA LEU A 139 53.86 -9.70 22.31
C LEU A 139 54.84 -8.90 21.46
N ASN A 140 54.41 -7.76 20.92
CA ASN A 140 55.25 -6.88 20.12
C ASN A 140 56.46 -6.37 20.91
N THR A 141 56.29 -5.96 22.17
CA THR A 141 57.43 -5.56 23.03
C THR A 141 58.42 -6.71 23.24
N LYS A 142 57.93 -7.94 23.43
CA LYS A 142 58.80 -9.13 23.56
C LYS A 142 59.53 -9.42 22.25
N VAL A 143 58.84 -9.33 21.11
CA VAL A 143 59.46 -9.52 19.79
C VAL A 143 60.56 -8.50 19.55
N SER A 144 60.34 -7.21 19.83
CA SER A 144 61.39 -6.20 19.72
C SER A 144 62.60 -6.49 20.61
N THR A 145 62.40 -6.98 21.85
CA THR A 145 63.53 -7.38 22.71
C THR A 145 64.28 -8.61 22.18
N ILE A 146 63.58 -9.54 21.53
CA ILE A 146 64.21 -10.71 20.88
C ILE A 146 64.96 -10.28 19.62
N GLU A 147 64.41 -9.35 18.83
CA GLU A 147 65.09 -8.78 17.67
C GLU A 147 66.36 -8.01 18.07
N GLU A 148 66.33 -7.24 19.15
CA GLU A 148 67.51 -6.59 19.72
C GLU A 148 68.54 -7.59 20.24
N GLN A 149 68.11 -8.68 20.90
CA GLN A 149 69.01 -9.76 21.32
C GLN A 149 69.59 -10.53 20.13
N ALA A 150 68.80 -10.76 19.08
CA ALA A 150 69.26 -11.39 17.85
C ALA A 150 70.27 -10.50 17.10
N HIS A 151 70.02 -9.20 17.01
CA HIS A 151 70.98 -8.23 16.46
C HIS A 151 72.28 -8.17 17.25
N ARG A 152 72.25 -8.42 18.57
CA ARG A 152 73.47 -8.55 19.39
C ARG A 152 74.22 -9.87 19.16
N ILE A 153 73.54 -10.94 18.74
CA ILE A 153 74.16 -12.23 18.39
C ILE A 153 74.72 -12.21 16.96
N THR A 154 74.20 -11.37 16.07
CA THR A 154 74.70 -11.18 14.68
C THR A 154 75.82 -10.14 14.57
N ALA A 155 76.47 -9.75 15.68
CA ALA A 155 77.69 -8.94 15.66
C ALA A 155 78.93 -9.79 15.27
N ILE A 156 78.90 -10.38 14.07
CA ILE A 156 80.07 -10.86 13.34
C ILE A 156 80.19 -9.92 12.13
N PRO A 157 81.36 -9.29 11.89
CA PRO A 157 81.46 -8.19 10.95
C PRO A 157 81.23 -8.66 9.51
N GLU A 158 80.36 -7.93 8.80
CA GLU A 158 80.12 -8.08 7.37
C GLU A 158 81.39 -7.73 6.58
N THR A 159 82.08 -8.76 6.07
CA THR A 159 82.96 -8.59 4.90
C THR A 159 82.12 -8.52 3.64
N LYS A 160 82.06 -7.29 3.10
CA LYS A 160 81.77 -6.88 1.73
C LYS A 160 82.01 -8.00 0.69
N VAL A 161 80.96 -8.69 0.28
CA VAL A 161 80.93 -9.49 -0.95
C VAL A 161 79.79 -8.96 -1.80
N GLU A 162 80.16 -8.14 -2.78
CA GLU A 162 79.30 -7.59 -3.82
C GLU A 162 78.96 -8.73 -4.78
N ALA A 163 77.97 -9.53 -4.38
CA ALA A 163 77.34 -10.54 -5.21
C ALA A 163 76.20 -9.89 -6.00
N VAL A 164 76.37 -9.96 -7.30
CA VAL A 164 75.42 -9.65 -8.36
C VAL A 164 74.20 -10.61 -8.28
N ILE A 165 73.00 -10.07 -8.62
CA ILE A 165 71.64 -10.67 -8.90
C ILE A 165 70.85 -11.31 -7.72
N PRO A 166 69.48 -11.37 -7.71
CA PRO A 166 68.53 -10.99 -8.76
C PRO A 166 67.22 -10.26 -8.34
N ILE A 167 66.71 -9.46 -9.28
CA ILE A 167 65.27 -9.18 -9.45
C ILE A 167 64.54 -10.51 -9.24
N LYS A 168 63.49 -10.56 -8.40
CA LYS A 168 62.59 -11.71 -8.31
C LYS A 168 61.94 -11.94 -9.68
N ARG A 169 62.66 -12.66 -10.54
CA ARG A 169 62.34 -13.17 -11.87
C ARG A 169 61.73 -14.58 -11.76
N ASP A 170 61.15 -14.93 -10.61
CA ASP A 170 60.59 -16.27 -10.39
C ASP A 170 59.08 -16.34 -10.59
N LYS A 171 58.53 -15.48 -11.45
CA LYS A 171 57.15 -15.64 -11.96
C LYS A 171 56.89 -15.06 -13.35
N VAL A 172 57.94 -14.88 -14.17
CA VAL A 172 57.83 -14.41 -15.56
C VAL A 172 58.17 -15.52 -16.58
N MET A 173 58.29 -16.76 -16.10
CA MET A 173 58.53 -17.96 -16.92
C MET A 173 57.50 -19.05 -16.54
N ALA A 174 56.23 -18.67 -16.41
CA ALA A 174 55.20 -19.64 -16.76
C ALA A 174 55.36 -19.90 -18.26
N PRO A 175 55.32 -21.15 -18.77
CA PRO A 175 55.27 -21.36 -20.20
C PRO A 175 54.03 -20.62 -20.70
N LEU A 176 54.25 -19.48 -21.37
CA LEU A 176 53.20 -18.78 -22.06
C LEU A 176 52.66 -19.77 -23.07
N THR A 177 51.36 -20.01 -23.03
CA THR A 177 50.70 -20.85 -24.03
C THR A 177 50.87 -20.21 -25.40
N ASP A 178 50.95 -20.99 -26.48
CA ASP A 178 51.16 -20.47 -27.86
C ASP A 178 50.20 -19.33 -28.22
N THR A 179 49.00 -19.39 -27.65
CA THR A 179 47.94 -18.39 -27.77
C THR A 179 48.23 -17.06 -27.07
N GLU A 180 48.96 -17.08 -25.93
CA GLU A 180 49.38 -15.88 -25.20
C GLU A 180 50.50 -15.15 -25.94
N ILE A 181 51.46 -15.91 -26.49
CA ILE A 181 52.56 -15.37 -27.31
C ILE A 181 52.00 -14.71 -28.57
N ALA A 182 51.11 -15.40 -29.30
CA ALA A 182 50.50 -14.86 -30.51
C ALA A 182 49.73 -13.53 -30.27
N VAL A 183 49.14 -13.35 -29.07
CA VAL A 183 48.47 -12.08 -28.73
C VAL A 183 49.48 -10.99 -28.39
N LEU A 184 50.56 -11.32 -27.68
CA LEU A 184 51.60 -10.35 -27.35
C LEU A 184 52.36 -9.86 -28.58
N GLU A 185 52.72 -10.76 -29.50
CA GLU A 185 53.33 -10.42 -30.80
C GLU A 185 52.41 -9.52 -31.63
N MET A 186 51.14 -9.89 -31.74
CA MET A 186 50.16 -9.10 -32.50
C MET A 186 49.98 -7.69 -31.93
N LEU A 187 49.88 -7.55 -30.61
CA LEU A 187 49.76 -6.23 -29.98
C LEU A 187 51.06 -5.41 -30.08
N ALA A 188 52.23 -6.06 -30.16
CA ALA A 188 53.50 -5.39 -30.40
C ALA A 188 53.63 -4.89 -31.86
N MET A 189 53.09 -5.61 -32.83
CA MET A 189 53.12 -5.24 -34.26
C MET A 189 52.03 -4.23 -34.64
N GLU A 190 50.79 -4.47 -34.21
CA GLU A 190 49.59 -3.78 -34.69
C GLU A 190 49.09 -2.69 -33.71
N GLY A 191 49.69 -2.59 -32.52
CA GLY A 191 49.40 -1.56 -31.52
C GLY A 191 48.14 -1.84 -30.67
N SER A 192 47.63 -0.81 -30.00
CA SER A 192 46.58 -0.96 -28.99
C SER A 192 45.23 -1.41 -29.58
N LYS A 193 44.72 -2.58 -29.16
CA LYS A 193 43.47 -3.17 -29.68
C LYS A 193 42.43 -3.46 -28.61
N THR A 194 41.18 -3.61 -29.04
CA THR A 194 40.07 -3.96 -28.15
C THR A 194 39.89 -5.48 -28.05
N ALA A 195 39.33 -5.98 -26.94
CA ALA A 195 39.11 -7.42 -26.75
C ALA A 195 38.30 -8.11 -27.89
N PRO A 196 37.29 -7.46 -28.53
CA PRO A 196 36.62 -8.03 -29.70
C PRO A 196 37.53 -8.18 -30.93
N GLU A 197 38.43 -7.24 -31.18
CA GLU A 197 39.38 -7.30 -32.31
C GLU A 197 40.41 -8.41 -32.09
N ILE A 198 40.88 -8.59 -30.85
CA ILE A 198 41.79 -9.68 -30.47
C ILE A 198 41.09 -11.04 -30.63
N LYS A 199 39.81 -11.14 -30.26
CA LYS A 199 39.00 -12.36 -30.42
C LYS A 199 38.93 -12.81 -31.88
N GLU A 200 38.71 -11.90 -32.82
CA GLU A 200 38.57 -12.21 -34.25
C GLU A 200 39.84 -12.87 -34.81
N ARG A 201 41.01 -12.43 -34.34
CA ARG A 201 42.31 -12.94 -34.82
C ARG A 201 42.71 -14.28 -34.21
N VAL A 202 42.43 -14.48 -32.92
CA VAL A 202 42.79 -15.69 -32.16
C VAL A 202 41.72 -16.79 -32.28
N LYS A 203 40.55 -16.48 -32.88
CA LYS A 203 39.41 -17.40 -33.11
C LYS A 203 38.92 -18.11 -31.83
N LEU A 204 39.02 -17.44 -30.68
CA LEU A 204 38.52 -17.95 -29.39
C LEU A 204 37.11 -17.44 -29.06
N SER A 205 36.48 -18.08 -28.07
CA SER A 205 35.24 -17.54 -27.47
C SER A 205 35.50 -16.18 -26.81
N ARG A 206 34.49 -15.30 -26.86
CA ARG A 206 34.53 -13.96 -26.24
C ARG A 206 34.91 -14.01 -24.76
N GLU A 207 34.48 -15.06 -24.07
CA GLU A 207 34.80 -15.26 -22.65
C GLU A 207 36.26 -15.68 -22.45
N HIS A 208 36.78 -16.57 -23.30
CA HIS A 208 38.15 -17.05 -23.17
C HIS A 208 39.15 -15.93 -23.46
N THR A 209 38.88 -15.10 -24.48
CA THR A 209 39.69 -13.89 -24.75
C THR A 209 39.65 -12.91 -23.59
N ALA A 210 38.49 -12.68 -22.96
CA ALA A 210 38.40 -11.79 -21.79
C ALA A 210 39.19 -12.33 -20.58
N ARG A 211 39.14 -13.65 -20.34
CA ARG A 211 39.93 -14.31 -19.30
C ARG A 211 41.43 -14.22 -19.58
N LEU A 212 41.83 -14.42 -20.84
CA LEU A 212 43.22 -14.29 -21.29
C LEU A 212 43.77 -12.87 -21.08
N MET A 213 43.00 -11.86 -21.50
CA MET A 213 43.39 -10.45 -21.34
C MET A 213 43.45 -10.04 -19.87
N LYS A 214 42.57 -10.58 -19.03
CA LYS A 214 42.63 -10.38 -17.57
C LYS A 214 43.91 -11.00 -16.99
N LYS A 215 44.23 -12.24 -17.37
CA LYS A 215 45.42 -12.96 -16.92
C LYS A 215 46.71 -12.22 -17.31
N LEU A 216 46.87 -11.84 -18.58
CA LEU A 216 48.05 -11.13 -19.07
C LEU A 216 48.21 -9.72 -18.45
N TYR A 217 47.09 -9.07 -18.08
CA TYR A 217 47.12 -7.83 -17.33
C TYR A 217 47.57 -8.03 -15.88
N GLU A 218 47.06 -9.06 -15.18
CA GLU A 218 47.44 -9.38 -13.79
C GLU A 218 48.91 -9.83 -13.69
N GLU A 219 49.39 -10.55 -14.68
CA GLU A 219 50.79 -10.97 -14.78
C GLU A 219 51.73 -9.84 -15.23
N GLY A 220 51.18 -8.69 -15.64
CA GLY A 220 51.94 -7.47 -15.94
C GLY A 220 52.53 -7.40 -17.35
N TYR A 221 52.05 -8.24 -18.28
CA TYR A 221 52.45 -8.22 -19.70
C TYR A 221 51.72 -7.13 -20.49
N LEU A 222 50.48 -6.82 -20.12
CA LEU A 222 49.63 -5.83 -20.79
C LEU A 222 49.27 -4.66 -19.88
N GLU A 223 49.11 -3.49 -20.50
CA GLU A 223 48.50 -2.30 -19.92
C GLU A 223 47.10 -2.11 -20.54
N ARG A 224 46.12 -1.71 -19.71
CA ARG A 224 44.75 -1.45 -20.19
C ARG A 224 44.43 0.03 -20.07
N ASP A 225 43.92 0.61 -21.16
CA ASP A 225 43.39 1.95 -21.15
C ASP A 225 41.93 1.92 -20.70
N THR A 226 41.68 2.41 -19.48
CA THR A 226 40.34 2.47 -18.87
C THR A 226 39.55 3.72 -19.28
N ASN A 227 40.09 4.58 -20.15
CA ASN A 227 39.44 5.83 -20.53
C ASN A 227 38.19 5.64 -21.39
N LYS A 228 38.05 4.50 -22.09
CA LYS A 228 36.89 4.19 -22.96
C LYS A 228 36.52 2.71 -22.87
N ILE A 229 35.22 2.42 -23.01
CA ILE A 229 34.67 1.05 -23.10
C ILE A 229 34.27 0.81 -24.56
N PRO A 230 34.65 -0.31 -25.20
CA PRO A 230 35.49 -1.41 -24.69
C PRO A 230 36.94 -0.99 -24.43
N PHE A 231 37.56 -1.54 -23.38
CA PHE A 231 38.94 -1.25 -23.01
C PHE A 231 39.90 -1.61 -24.16
N ARG A 232 40.93 -0.77 -24.34
CA ARG A 232 42.05 -1.06 -25.24
C ARG A 232 43.22 -1.64 -24.44
N TYR A 233 43.88 -2.62 -25.01
CA TYR A 233 45.04 -3.30 -24.43
C TYR A 233 46.28 -2.95 -25.26
N SER A 234 47.38 -2.61 -24.59
CA SER A 234 48.69 -2.36 -25.17
C SER A 234 49.76 -3.16 -24.45
N VAL A 235 50.82 -3.55 -25.16
CA VAL A 235 51.95 -4.25 -24.54
C VAL A 235 52.74 -3.27 -23.69
N LYS A 236 53.21 -3.72 -22.52
CA LYS A 236 54.08 -2.92 -21.66
C LYS A 236 55.43 -2.68 -22.34
N LYS A 237 55.97 -1.46 -22.26
CA LYS A 237 57.25 -1.06 -22.91
C LYS A 237 58.45 -1.96 -22.57
N GLU A 238 58.44 -2.58 -21.39
CA GLU A 238 59.48 -3.53 -20.97
C GLU A 238 59.39 -4.87 -21.73
N MET A 239 58.19 -5.29 -22.14
CA MET A 239 57.97 -6.52 -22.91
C MET A 239 58.20 -6.33 -24.41
N GLU A 240 57.92 -5.14 -24.95
CA GLU A 240 58.28 -4.80 -26.34
C GLU A 240 59.79 -4.94 -26.60
N LYS A 241 60.64 -4.61 -25.60
CA LYS A 241 62.10 -4.78 -25.68
C LYS A 241 62.51 -6.25 -25.66
N LEU A 242 61.78 -7.10 -24.94
CA LEU A 242 62.07 -8.53 -24.85
C LEU A 242 61.67 -9.24 -26.14
N LEU A 243 60.48 -8.93 -26.70
CA LEU A 243 60.00 -9.53 -27.94
C LEU A 243 60.87 -9.18 -29.15
N LYS A 244 61.31 -7.91 -29.28
CA LYS A 244 62.23 -7.49 -30.36
C LYS A 244 63.61 -8.15 -30.28
N LYS A 245 64.05 -8.57 -29.09
CA LYS A 245 65.33 -9.26 -28.91
C LYS A 245 65.24 -10.72 -29.36
N THR A 246 64.12 -11.38 -29.09
CA THR A 246 63.87 -12.76 -29.53
C THR A 246 63.70 -12.92 -31.05
N GLU A 247 63.18 -11.91 -31.75
CA GLU A 247 63.10 -11.93 -33.23
C GLU A 247 64.47 -11.75 -33.93
N SER A 248 65.47 -11.21 -33.23
CA SER A 248 66.82 -11.01 -33.79
C SER A 248 67.78 -12.20 -33.61
N GLU A 249 67.37 -13.25 -32.88
CA GLU A 249 68.19 -14.45 -32.64
C GLU A 249 67.70 -15.69 -33.43
N THR A 250 66.67 -15.54 -34.28
CA THR A 250 66.13 -16.62 -35.14
C THR A 250 66.03 -16.24 -36.63
N ALA A 251 66.83 -15.26 -37.08
CA ALA A 251 67.02 -14.92 -38.49
C ALA A 251 68.47 -15.18 -38.94
#